data_AF-A0A3Q2VMY9-F1
#
_entry.id   AF-A0A3Q2VMY9-F1
#
_cell.length_a   1.000
_cell.length_b   1.000
_cell.length_c   1.000
_cell.angle_alpha   90.00
_cell.angle_beta   90.00
_cell.angle_gamma   90.00
#
_symmetry.space_group_name_H-M   'P 1'
#
loop_
_entity.id
_entity.type
_entity.pdbx_description
1 polymer ?
#
loop_
_entity_poly.entity_id
_entity_poly.type
_entity_poly.pdbx_seq_one_letter_code
_entity_poly.pdbx_strand_id
1 'polypeptide(L)'
;SQPTTYILFSRLSVALSQYAYLCVLAFSCTCDTSSGPQQFPAVQIDAGQGNVVMTDSNNYAYFLLGSQWYKMGSLTLKHVSVGPAGIWGVALDDRVYKYVAGSFVFANGQTLQQVDAGGDGQVVGVTDTSTIHCLKSTIASDYRKQSTLSWTTITGGLMYVSCSSKYGCWGVNSTSHHILDGLAVKVETGTDGSVFVVTKDGEVFQSSGKLPGKPGQTHSSNVSACYKSNTNTPIIGQ
;
A
#
# COMPACT_ATOMS: atom_id res chain seq x y z
N SER A 1 -17.94 -7.08 21.69
CA SER A 1 -16.72 -7.62 21.05
C SER A 1 -16.40 -6.76 19.84
N GLN A 2 -15.40 -5.89 19.94
CA GLN A 2 -14.95 -5.07 18.82
C GLN A 2 -13.87 -5.87 18.06
N PRO A 3 -13.88 -5.90 16.72
CA PRO A 3 -12.85 -6.59 15.97
C PRO A 3 -11.52 -5.86 16.18
N THR A 4 -10.50 -6.60 16.61
CA THR A 4 -9.12 -6.14 16.74
C THR A 4 -8.66 -5.64 15.38
N THR A 5 -8.49 -4.32 15.23
CA THR A 5 -7.99 -3.77 13.98
C THR A 5 -6.48 -3.96 13.93
N TYR A 6 -6.03 -4.90 13.08
CA TYR A 6 -4.61 -5.21 12.91
C TYR A 6 -3.95 -4.16 12.01
N ILE A 7 -3.12 -3.32 12.63
CA ILE A 7 -2.31 -2.30 11.97
C ILE A 7 -1.00 -2.95 11.52
N LEU A 8 -0.69 -2.85 10.23
CA LEU A 8 0.61 -3.26 9.68
C LEU A 8 1.69 -2.28 10.18
N PHE A 9 2.43 -2.66 11.22
CA PHE A 9 3.47 -1.84 11.88
C PHE A 9 4.76 -1.65 11.06
N SER A 10 4.79 -2.03 9.78
CA SER A 10 6.04 -2.31 9.07
C SER A 10 6.81 -1.10 8.54
N ARG A 11 6.21 0.09 8.50
CA ARG A 11 6.84 1.22 7.79
C ARG A 11 7.36 2.34 8.69
N LEU A 12 7.23 2.23 10.02
CA LEU A 12 7.88 3.17 10.93
C LEU A 12 9.41 3.05 10.86
N SER A 13 9.95 1.85 10.61
CA SER A 13 11.40 1.65 10.53
C SER A 13 12.08 2.38 9.36
N VAL A 14 11.35 2.70 8.29
CA VAL A 14 11.91 3.44 7.13
C VAL A 14 11.61 4.93 7.19
N ALA A 15 10.48 5.38 7.77
CA ALA A 15 10.29 6.80 8.08
C ALA A 15 11.30 7.30 9.12
N LEU A 16 11.74 6.42 10.03
CA LEU A 16 12.87 6.67 10.94
C LEU A 16 14.24 6.59 10.26
N SER A 17 14.34 6.18 8.98
CA SER A 17 15.63 6.07 8.28
C SER A 17 16.31 7.44 8.09
N GLN A 18 15.56 8.54 7.98
CA GLN A 18 16.17 9.88 7.93
C GLN A 18 16.82 10.28 9.28
N TYR A 19 16.37 9.70 10.39
CA TYR A 19 17.06 9.81 11.68
C TYR A 19 18.21 8.79 11.81
N ALA A 20 18.14 7.65 11.11
CA ALA A 20 19.18 6.62 11.13
C ALA A 20 20.45 6.99 10.35
N TYR A 21 20.36 7.79 9.28
CA TYR A 21 21.53 8.23 8.51
C TYR A 21 22.48 9.13 9.31
N LEU A 22 21.99 9.80 10.35
CA LEU A 22 22.84 10.55 11.29
C LEU A 22 23.50 9.63 12.34
N CYS A 23 22.95 8.42 12.60
CA CYS A 23 23.49 7.50 13.61
C CYS A 23 24.66 6.63 13.10
N VAL A 24 25.01 6.69 11.79
CA VAL A 24 26.12 5.89 11.22
C VAL A 24 27.51 6.42 11.61
N LEU A 25 27.62 7.63 12.19
CA LEU A 25 28.91 8.22 12.62
C LEU A 25 29.17 8.16 14.13
N ALA A 26 28.27 7.61 14.93
CA ALA A 26 28.47 7.46 16.37
C ALA A 26 28.22 6.01 16.80
N PHE A 27 29.28 5.30 17.14
CA PHE A 27 29.23 4.02 17.84
C PHE A 27 28.41 4.19 19.14
N SER A 28 27.15 3.72 19.12
CA SER A 28 26.21 3.44 20.24
C SER A 28 24.80 4.04 20.03
N CYS A 29 24.03 3.51 19.07
CA CYS A 29 22.57 3.70 19.09
C CYS A 29 21.96 2.54 19.90
N THR A 30 21.61 2.78 21.16
CA THR A 30 20.54 2.01 21.80
C THR A 30 19.28 2.28 20.98
N CYS A 31 18.56 1.24 20.56
CA CYS A 31 17.22 1.44 19.99
C CYS A 31 16.38 2.03 21.11
N ASP A 32 16.15 3.34 21.06
CA ASP A 32 15.18 3.98 21.94
C ASP A 32 13.85 3.24 21.76
N THR A 33 13.39 2.62 22.84
CA THR A 33 12.16 1.83 22.89
C THR A 33 10.93 2.72 23.01
N SER A 34 11.10 4.04 22.86
CA SER A 34 9.99 4.97 22.73
C SER A 34 9.12 4.55 21.55
N SER A 35 7.91 4.10 21.86
CA SER A 35 6.91 3.77 20.86
C SER A 35 6.74 4.98 19.94
N GLY A 36 6.89 4.79 18.63
CA GLY A 36 6.71 5.89 17.69
C GLY A 36 5.30 6.51 17.77
N PRO A 37 5.07 7.65 17.10
CA PRO A 37 3.86 8.44 17.25
C PRO A 37 2.57 7.62 17.09
N GLN A 38 1.83 7.47 18.19
CA GLN A 38 0.59 6.70 18.20
C GLN A 38 -0.61 7.58 17.85
N GLN A 39 -1.57 7.01 17.13
CA GLN A 39 -2.86 7.62 16.90
C GLN A 39 -3.93 6.55 16.99
N PHE A 40 -4.87 6.75 17.91
CA PHE A 40 -5.99 5.83 18.13
C PHE A 40 -7.31 6.53 17.83
N PRO A 41 -8.30 5.81 17.28
CA PRO A 41 -8.23 4.40 16.85
C PRO A 41 -7.82 4.26 15.37
N ALA A 42 -6.55 3.93 15.08
CA ALA A 42 -6.11 3.68 13.71
C ALA A 42 -6.70 2.36 13.14
N VAL A 43 -7.05 2.37 11.85
CA VAL A 43 -7.69 1.26 11.14
C VAL A 43 -6.87 0.72 9.98
N GLN A 44 -6.24 1.58 9.22
CA GLN A 44 -5.33 1.20 8.14
C GLN A 44 -4.20 2.20 8.07
N ILE A 45 -3.01 1.74 7.70
CA ILE A 45 -1.79 2.54 7.57
C ILE A 45 -1.07 2.13 6.30
N ASP A 46 -0.40 3.10 5.67
CA ASP A 46 0.55 2.86 4.59
C ASP A 46 1.69 3.87 4.68
N ALA A 47 2.82 3.55 4.09
CA ALA A 47 3.96 4.45 4.06
C ALA A 47 4.85 4.25 2.84
N GLY A 48 5.56 5.28 2.47
CA GLY A 48 6.31 5.26 1.22
C GLY A 48 6.99 6.59 1.00
N GLN A 49 8.20 6.53 0.45
CA GLN A 49 9.02 7.72 0.22
C GLN A 49 9.23 8.57 1.48
N GLY A 50 9.37 7.94 2.64
CA GLY A 50 9.54 8.63 3.93
C GLY A 50 8.25 9.26 4.51
N ASN A 51 7.10 9.09 3.86
CA ASN A 51 5.81 9.56 4.37
C ASN A 51 5.05 8.41 5.01
N VAL A 52 4.16 8.73 5.95
CA VAL A 52 3.22 7.78 6.56
C VAL A 52 1.82 8.39 6.52
N VAL A 53 0.86 7.61 6.05
CA VAL A 53 -0.57 7.96 6.01
C VAL A 53 -1.38 6.87 6.67
N MET A 54 -2.52 7.22 7.23
CA MET A 54 -3.41 6.25 7.87
C MET A 54 -4.86 6.71 7.82
N THR A 55 -5.80 5.81 8.12
CA THR A 55 -7.20 6.11 8.43
C THR A 55 -7.52 5.71 9.86
N ASP A 56 -8.39 6.47 10.53
CA ASP A 56 -8.93 6.11 11.85
C ASP A 56 -10.28 5.37 11.76
N SER A 57 -10.86 4.97 12.89
CA SER A 57 -12.16 4.28 12.93
C SER A 57 -13.36 5.15 12.57
N ASN A 58 -13.16 6.47 12.45
CA ASN A 58 -14.14 7.39 11.91
C ASN A 58 -13.92 7.60 10.40
N ASN A 59 -12.97 6.87 9.80
CA ASN A 59 -12.56 6.94 8.41
C ASN A 59 -11.90 8.28 8.04
N TYR A 60 -11.39 9.05 8.99
CA TYR A 60 -10.60 10.24 8.66
C TYR A 60 -9.18 9.83 8.28
N ALA A 61 -8.68 10.38 7.18
CA ALA A 61 -7.31 10.20 6.76
C ALA A 61 -6.37 11.18 7.49
N TYR A 62 -5.18 10.69 7.83
CA TYR A 62 -4.13 11.46 8.48
C TYR A 62 -2.80 11.25 7.77
N PHE A 63 -1.92 12.23 7.89
CA PHE A 63 -0.52 12.14 7.51
C PHE A 63 0.36 12.47 8.71
N LEU A 64 1.49 11.77 8.83
CA LEU A 64 2.46 11.99 9.89
C LEU A 64 3.46 13.06 9.47
N LEU A 65 3.63 14.10 10.30
CA LEU A 65 4.73 15.06 10.19
C LEU A 65 5.48 15.12 11.52
N GLY A 66 6.77 14.78 11.49
CA GLY A 66 7.58 14.65 12.69
C GLY A 66 6.96 13.61 13.62
N SER A 67 6.53 14.04 14.81
CA SER A 67 5.88 13.19 15.81
C SER A 67 4.36 13.39 15.94
N GLN A 68 3.73 14.11 14.99
CA GLN A 68 2.33 14.54 15.10
C GLN A 68 1.51 14.10 13.88
N TRP A 69 0.29 13.65 14.14
CA TRP A 69 -0.67 13.24 13.12
C TRP A 69 -1.59 14.40 12.74
N TYR A 70 -1.66 14.71 11.46
CA TYR A 70 -2.47 15.80 10.93
C TYR A 70 -3.58 15.26 10.05
N LYS A 71 -4.81 15.71 10.29
CA LYS A 71 -5.98 15.29 9.52
C LYS A 71 -5.95 15.88 8.11
N MET A 72 -6.18 15.04 7.10
CA MET A 72 -6.09 15.38 5.66
C MET A 72 -7.41 15.92 5.07
N GLY A 73 -8.19 16.65 5.87
CA GLY A 73 -9.50 17.19 5.50
C GLY A 73 -10.68 16.38 6.03
N SER A 74 -11.88 16.64 5.48
CA SER A 74 -13.15 16.07 5.96
C SER A 74 -13.63 14.86 5.16
N LEU A 75 -13.00 14.55 4.02
CA LEU A 75 -13.36 13.38 3.23
C LEU A 75 -13.05 12.10 4.02
N THR A 76 -14.04 11.24 4.14
CA THR A 76 -13.90 9.95 4.82
C THR A 76 -13.41 8.88 3.86
N LEU A 77 -12.29 8.23 4.20
CA LEU A 77 -11.62 7.20 3.43
C LEU A 77 -11.55 5.90 4.24
N LYS A 78 -11.83 4.77 3.60
CA LYS A 78 -11.58 3.43 4.16
C LYS A 78 -10.17 2.94 3.88
N HIS A 79 -9.47 3.58 2.94
CA HIS A 79 -8.12 3.22 2.55
C HIS A 79 -7.35 4.45 2.06
N VAL A 80 -6.10 4.59 2.48
CA VAL A 80 -5.17 5.61 1.99
C VAL A 80 -3.79 5.00 1.80
N SER A 81 -3.15 5.32 0.67
CA SER A 81 -1.83 4.84 0.31
C SER A 81 -0.92 5.99 -0.14
N VAL A 82 0.38 5.86 0.14
CA VAL A 82 1.40 6.83 -0.24
C VAL A 82 2.62 6.16 -0.87
N GLY A 83 3.03 6.69 -2.01
CA GLY A 83 4.25 6.24 -2.69
C GLY A 83 4.61 7.15 -3.86
N PRO A 84 5.43 6.69 -4.82
CA PRO A 84 5.87 7.50 -5.96
C PRO A 84 4.74 8.16 -6.77
N ALA A 85 3.53 7.60 -6.77
CA ALA A 85 2.36 8.20 -7.43
C ALA A 85 1.71 9.37 -6.64
N GLY A 86 2.23 9.69 -5.46
CA GLY A 86 1.64 10.62 -4.49
C GLY A 86 0.79 9.90 -3.44
N ILE A 87 -0.14 10.64 -2.83
CA ILE A 87 -1.12 10.07 -1.88
C ILE A 87 -2.45 9.85 -2.60
N TRP A 88 -2.93 8.63 -2.55
CA TRP A 88 -4.19 8.19 -3.13
C TRP A 88 -5.05 7.54 -2.06
N GLY A 89 -6.37 7.57 -2.25
CA GLY A 89 -7.26 6.94 -1.30
C GLY A 89 -8.63 6.62 -1.89
N VAL A 90 -9.35 5.80 -1.13
CA VAL A 90 -10.66 5.26 -1.49
C VAL A 90 -11.68 5.66 -0.44
N ALA A 91 -12.76 6.30 -0.88
CA ALA A 91 -13.87 6.67 -0.03
C ALA A 91 -14.76 5.47 0.31
N LEU A 92 -15.69 5.66 1.25
CA LEU A 92 -16.58 4.59 1.71
C LEU A 92 -17.47 4.01 0.59
N ASP A 93 -17.78 4.82 -0.42
CA ASP A 93 -18.56 4.46 -1.61
C ASP A 93 -17.70 4.05 -2.82
N ASP A 94 -16.49 3.54 -2.56
CA ASP A 94 -15.53 3.03 -3.54
C ASP A 94 -14.96 4.09 -4.50
N ARG A 95 -15.34 5.36 -4.39
CA ARG A 95 -14.78 6.44 -5.22
C ARG A 95 -13.30 6.65 -4.89
N VAL A 96 -12.50 6.82 -5.94
CA VAL A 96 -11.04 7.02 -5.84
C VAL A 96 -10.71 8.52 -5.82
N TYR A 97 -9.73 8.90 -5.00
CA TYR A 97 -9.27 10.27 -4.85
C TYR A 97 -7.75 10.34 -4.83
N LYS A 98 -7.21 11.46 -5.30
CA LYS A 98 -5.81 11.82 -5.11
C LYS A 98 -5.71 13.04 -4.22
N TYR A 99 -4.79 13.05 -3.26
CA TYR A 99 -4.48 14.23 -2.49
C TYR A 99 -3.61 15.20 -3.32
N VAL A 100 -4.13 16.40 -3.55
CA VAL A 100 -3.48 17.46 -4.32
C VAL A 100 -3.63 18.78 -3.57
N ALA A 101 -2.49 19.43 -3.32
CA ALA A 101 -2.43 20.78 -2.74
C ALA A 101 -3.32 20.98 -1.49
N GLY A 102 -3.33 20.01 -0.58
CA GLY A 102 -4.08 20.10 0.67
C GLY A 102 -5.50 19.51 0.65
N SER A 103 -5.95 18.93 -0.47
CA SER A 103 -7.31 18.41 -0.60
C SER A 103 -7.37 17.13 -1.44
N PHE A 104 -8.37 16.28 -1.18
CA PHE A 104 -8.65 15.12 -2.01
C PHE A 104 -9.47 15.52 -3.25
N VAL A 105 -8.91 15.29 -4.43
CA VAL A 105 -9.53 15.54 -5.73
C VAL A 105 -10.08 14.23 -6.27
N PHE A 106 -11.38 14.22 -6.62
CA PHE A 106 -12.04 13.04 -7.16
C PHE A 106 -11.38 12.60 -8.47
N ALA A 107 -11.02 11.32 -8.56
CA ALA A 107 -10.41 10.68 -9.71
C ALA A 107 -11.45 9.76 -10.37
N ASN A 108 -12.26 10.33 -11.27
CA ASN A 108 -13.35 9.61 -11.90
C ASN A 108 -12.83 8.52 -12.85
N GLY A 109 -13.60 7.45 -13.07
CA GLY A 109 -13.29 6.41 -14.06
C GLY A 109 -13.10 5.01 -13.48
N GLN A 110 -12.99 4.87 -12.16
CA GLN A 110 -13.11 3.57 -11.50
C GLN A 110 -13.63 3.70 -10.06
N THR A 111 -14.29 2.64 -9.59
CA THR A 111 -14.64 2.40 -8.19
C THR A 111 -13.78 1.25 -7.66
N LEU A 112 -13.04 1.46 -6.59
CA LEU A 112 -12.10 0.49 -6.02
C LEU A 112 -12.41 0.28 -4.55
N GLN A 113 -12.15 -0.92 -4.03
CA GLN A 113 -12.19 -1.20 -2.60
C GLN A 113 -10.88 -0.83 -1.90
N GLN A 114 -9.75 -0.94 -2.61
CA GLN A 114 -8.40 -0.67 -2.12
C GLN A 114 -7.52 -0.12 -3.25
N VAL A 115 -6.54 0.73 -2.91
CA VAL A 115 -5.53 1.28 -3.81
C VAL A 115 -4.15 1.24 -3.18
N ASP A 116 -3.12 1.03 -4.00
CA ASP A 116 -1.72 1.21 -3.63
C ASP A 116 -1.01 2.16 -4.60
N ALA A 117 -0.20 3.06 -4.03
CA ALA A 117 0.58 4.08 -4.71
C ALA A 117 2.09 3.80 -4.67
N GLY A 118 2.51 2.62 -4.19
CA GLY A 118 3.90 2.23 -3.96
C GLY A 118 4.71 1.83 -5.21
N GLY A 119 4.04 1.67 -6.35
CA GLY A 119 4.67 1.36 -7.66
C GLY A 119 5.61 2.44 -8.18
N ASP A 120 6.10 2.28 -9.42
CA ASP A 120 6.98 3.24 -10.11
C ASP A 120 6.19 4.43 -10.70
N GLY A 121 5.43 5.10 -9.84
CA GLY A 121 4.55 6.22 -10.18
C GLY A 121 3.15 5.81 -10.66
N GLN A 122 2.92 4.54 -10.98
CA GLN A 122 1.56 4.02 -11.21
C GLN A 122 0.78 3.86 -9.90
N VAL A 123 -0.55 3.83 -10.04
CA VAL A 123 -1.46 3.40 -8.96
C VAL A 123 -2.12 2.10 -9.39
N VAL A 124 -2.18 1.14 -8.47
CA VAL A 124 -2.95 -0.09 -8.66
C VAL A 124 -4.08 -0.14 -7.64
N GLY A 125 -5.10 -0.92 -7.93
CA GLY A 125 -6.13 -1.21 -6.95
C GLY A 125 -7.03 -2.33 -7.41
N VAL A 126 -7.93 -2.71 -6.52
CA VAL A 126 -8.84 -3.84 -6.70
C VAL A 126 -10.28 -3.42 -6.43
N THR A 127 -11.23 -4.03 -7.13
CA THR A 127 -12.66 -3.88 -6.89
C THR A 127 -13.15 -4.87 -5.83
N ASP A 128 -14.36 -4.67 -5.33
CA ASP A 128 -15.08 -5.61 -4.47
C ASP A 128 -15.31 -6.99 -5.14
N THR A 129 -15.45 -7.03 -6.47
CA THR A 129 -15.49 -8.26 -7.28
C THR A 129 -14.11 -8.83 -7.62
N SER A 130 -13.07 -8.43 -6.88
CA SER A 130 -11.68 -8.88 -7.03
C SER A 130 -11.02 -8.56 -8.38
N THR A 131 -11.53 -7.62 -9.17
CA THR A 131 -10.89 -7.24 -10.44
C THR A 131 -9.76 -6.25 -10.20
N ILE A 132 -8.65 -6.41 -10.92
CA ILE A 132 -7.42 -5.63 -10.71
C ILE A 132 -7.35 -4.51 -11.76
N HIS A 133 -7.07 -3.29 -11.32
CA HIS A 133 -6.96 -2.11 -12.19
C HIS A 133 -5.67 -1.35 -11.93
N CYS A 134 -5.12 -0.78 -12.99
CA CYS A 134 -3.88 -0.02 -12.95
C CYS A 134 -4.05 1.30 -13.70
N LEU A 135 -3.60 2.40 -13.10
CA LEU A 135 -3.51 3.72 -13.69
C LEU A 135 -2.04 4.07 -13.97
N LYS A 136 -1.75 4.37 -15.24
CA LYS A 136 -0.38 4.63 -15.74
C LYS A 136 0.28 5.78 -14.97
N SER A 137 1.59 5.68 -14.77
CA SER A 137 2.40 6.69 -14.07
C SER A 137 2.30 8.08 -14.69
N THR A 138 2.29 8.18 -16.02
CA THR A 138 2.13 9.44 -16.77
C THR A 138 0.80 10.15 -16.51
N ILE A 139 -0.18 9.46 -15.93
CA ILE A 139 -1.47 10.03 -15.53
C ILE A 139 -1.52 10.18 -14.01
N ALA A 140 -1.20 9.10 -13.28
CA ALA A 140 -1.33 9.04 -11.84
C ALA A 140 -0.45 10.08 -11.15
N SER A 141 0.85 10.15 -11.46
CA SER A 141 1.79 11.08 -10.82
C SER A 141 1.45 12.55 -11.11
N ASP A 142 0.93 12.85 -12.29
CA ASP A 142 0.64 14.22 -12.77
C ASP A 142 -0.81 14.65 -12.59
N TYR A 143 -1.68 13.78 -12.07
CA TYR A 143 -3.06 14.15 -11.78
C TYR A 143 -3.12 15.31 -10.78
N ARG A 144 -3.83 16.39 -11.13
CA ARG A 144 -3.98 17.60 -10.29
C ARG A 144 -5.42 18.13 -10.20
N LYS A 145 -6.28 17.82 -11.15
CA LYS A 145 -7.63 18.35 -11.27
C LYS A 145 -8.59 17.25 -11.67
N GLN A 146 -9.86 17.40 -11.28
CA GLN A 146 -10.89 16.42 -11.58
C GLN A 146 -10.98 16.16 -13.09
N SER A 147 -10.79 14.91 -13.50
CA SER A 147 -11.07 14.41 -14.83
C SER A 147 -11.44 12.92 -14.78
N THR A 148 -11.98 12.41 -15.89
CA THR A 148 -12.17 10.98 -16.07
C THR A 148 -10.85 10.33 -16.47
N LEU A 149 -10.49 9.26 -15.79
CA LEU A 149 -9.25 8.51 -15.93
C LEU A 149 -9.53 7.16 -16.59
N SER A 150 -8.66 6.77 -17.52
CA SER A 150 -8.74 5.47 -18.18
C SER A 150 -7.87 4.46 -17.45
N TRP A 151 -8.51 3.66 -16.59
CA TRP A 151 -7.88 2.55 -15.90
C TRP A 151 -7.71 1.36 -16.86
N THR A 152 -6.60 0.64 -16.72
CA THR A 152 -6.35 -0.61 -17.44
C THR A 152 -6.66 -1.78 -16.52
N THR A 153 -7.58 -2.65 -16.92
CA THR A 153 -7.86 -3.90 -16.21
C THR A 153 -6.76 -4.92 -16.48
N ILE A 154 -6.30 -5.57 -15.43
CA ILE A 154 -5.28 -6.63 -15.49
C ILE A 154 -5.98 -7.97 -15.24
N THR A 155 -5.63 -8.99 -16.04
CA THR A 155 -6.15 -10.34 -15.87
C THR A 155 -5.73 -10.92 -14.53
N GLY A 156 -6.67 -11.57 -13.84
CA GLY A 156 -6.46 -12.18 -12.52
C GLY A 156 -7.58 -11.81 -11.57
N GLY A 157 -7.41 -12.17 -10.30
CA GLY A 157 -8.37 -11.86 -9.24
C GLY A 157 -7.68 -11.67 -7.90
N LEU A 158 -7.76 -10.47 -7.31
CA LEU A 158 -7.17 -10.13 -6.02
C LEU A 158 -8.14 -9.32 -5.17
N MET A 159 -8.13 -9.52 -3.86
CA MET A 159 -8.87 -8.71 -2.88
C MET A 159 -8.01 -7.60 -2.26
N TYR A 160 -6.69 -7.68 -2.42
CA TYR A 160 -5.76 -6.66 -1.96
C TYR A 160 -4.48 -6.73 -2.80
N VAL A 161 -3.91 -5.58 -3.14
CA VAL A 161 -2.69 -5.47 -3.93
C VAL A 161 -1.78 -4.38 -3.38
N SER A 162 -0.46 -4.65 -3.38
CA SER A 162 0.59 -3.69 -3.05
C SER A 162 1.70 -3.80 -4.07
N CYS A 163 2.26 -2.67 -4.50
CA CYS A 163 3.35 -2.59 -5.43
C CYS A 163 4.56 -1.89 -4.84
N SER A 164 5.72 -2.24 -5.37
CA SER A 164 6.99 -1.59 -5.12
C SER A 164 7.60 -1.19 -6.45
N SER A 165 8.16 0.02 -6.52
CA SER A 165 8.79 0.54 -7.74
C SER A 165 9.91 -0.36 -8.29
N LYS A 166 10.54 -1.18 -7.45
CA LYS A 166 11.65 -2.06 -7.85
C LYS A 166 11.34 -3.56 -7.83
N TYR A 167 10.39 -3.97 -7.00
CA TYR A 167 10.15 -5.39 -6.68
C TYR A 167 8.80 -5.91 -7.19
N GLY A 168 8.14 -5.10 -8.03
CA GLY A 168 6.85 -5.42 -8.63
C GLY A 168 5.74 -5.48 -7.60
N CYS A 169 4.67 -6.22 -7.91
CA CYS A 169 3.43 -6.20 -7.14
C CYS A 169 3.12 -7.56 -6.52
N TRP A 170 2.56 -7.51 -5.33
CA TRP A 170 2.11 -8.63 -4.53
C TRP A 170 0.64 -8.44 -4.23
N GLY A 171 -0.08 -9.54 -4.09
CA GLY A 171 -1.50 -9.48 -3.78
C GLY A 171 -1.98 -10.75 -3.09
N VAL A 172 -3.14 -10.64 -2.47
CA VAL A 172 -3.88 -11.78 -1.91
C VAL A 172 -5.23 -11.89 -2.61
N ASN A 173 -5.71 -13.11 -2.79
CA ASN A 173 -7.01 -13.40 -3.42
C ASN A 173 -8.00 -13.95 -2.40
N SER A 174 -9.27 -14.09 -2.80
CA SER A 174 -10.34 -14.67 -1.97
C SER A 174 -10.34 -16.19 -1.93
N THR A 175 -9.63 -16.83 -2.87
CA THR A 175 -9.46 -18.28 -2.92
C THR A 175 -8.26 -18.70 -2.09
N SER A 176 -8.50 -18.81 -0.78
CA SER A 176 -7.61 -19.30 0.27
C SER A 176 -6.86 -20.60 -0.07
N HIS A 177 -5.70 -20.52 -0.70
CA HIS A 177 -4.81 -21.68 -0.83
C HIS A 177 -3.35 -21.27 -0.53
N HIS A 178 -2.97 -21.49 0.74
CA HIS A 178 -1.62 -21.72 1.23
C HIS A 178 -0.53 -20.64 0.99
N ILE A 179 -0.67 -19.46 1.60
CA ILE A 179 0.52 -18.70 2.06
C ILE A 179 0.71 -18.81 3.58
N LEU A 180 -0.36 -19.21 4.27
CA LEU A 180 -0.44 -19.52 5.69
C LEU A 180 -1.81 -20.15 5.91
N ASP A 181 -2.01 -21.37 5.40
CA ASP A 181 -3.29 -22.10 5.46
C ASP A 181 -4.56 -21.27 5.11
N GLY A 182 -4.45 -20.41 4.08
CA GLY A 182 -5.61 -19.69 3.56
C GLY A 182 -6.06 -18.48 4.39
N LEU A 183 -5.19 -17.92 5.24
CA LEU A 183 -5.53 -16.88 6.20
C LEU A 183 -5.12 -15.45 5.81
N ALA A 184 -4.26 -15.25 4.81
CA ALA A 184 -3.75 -13.91 4.48
C ALA A 184 -4.86 -12.99 3.94
N VAL A 185 -5.00 -11.80 4.53
CA VAL A 185 -6.03 -10.80 4.18
C VAL A 185 -5.45 -9.49 3.66
N LYS A 186 -4.19 -9.19 3.96
CA LYS A 186 -3.49 -7.99 3.47
C LYS A 186 -2.02 -8.31 3.20
N VAL A 187 -1.45 -7.64 2.21
CA VAL A 187 -0.02 -7.72 1.88
C VAL A 187 0.50 -6.33 1.53
N GLU A 188 1.68 -5.99 2.03
CA GLU A 188 2.37 -4.73 1.78
C GLU A 188 3.81 -4.97 1.37
N THR A 189 4.28 -4.18 0.40
CA THR A 189 5.61 -4.32 -0.19
C THR A 189 6.43 -3.05 0.02
N GLY A 190 7.56 -3.20 0.71
CA GLY A 190 8.51 -2.12 0.94
C GLY A 190 9.31 -1.73 -0.30
N THR A 191 9.80 -0.50 -0.31
CA THR A 191 10.74 0.01 -1.34
C THR A 191 12.11 -0.66 -1.28
N ASP A 192 12.40 -1.38 -0.20
CA ASP A 192 13.61 -2.18 0.04
C ASP A 192 13.45 -3.67 -0.35
N GLY A 193 12.25 -4.07 -0.77
CA GLY A 193 11.90 -5.43 -1.17
C GLY A 193 11.38 -6.31 -0.03
N SER A 194 11.18 -5.75 1.17
CA SER A 194 10.45 -6.44 2.22
C SER A 194 8.99 -6.67 1.83
N VAL A 195 8.44 -7.83 2.20
CA VAL A 195 7.01 -8.14 2.03
C VAL A 195 6.45 -8.48 3.41
N PHE A 196 5.35 -7.83 3.77
CA PHE A 196 4.64 -8.07 5.01
C PHE A 196 3.24 -8.57 4.71
N VAL A 197 2.79 -9.56 5.47
CA VAL A 197 1.48 -10.20 5.29
C VAL A 197 0.77 -10.20 6.63
N VAL A 198 -0.52 -9.90 6.62
CA VAL A 198 -1.40 -10.02 7.79
C VAL A 198 -2.45 -11.08 7.53
N THR A 199 -2.69 -11.94 8.51
CA THR A 199 -3.71 -12.98 8.46
C THR A 199 -5.04 -12.52 9.03
N LYS A 200 -6.12 -13.26 8.79
CA LYS A 200 -7.47 -13.01 9.31
C LYS A 200 -7.51 -13.04 10.85
N ASP A 201 -6.62 -13.84 11.44
CA ASP A 201 -6.45 -13.97 12.88
C ASP A 201 -5.54 -12.87 13.44
N GLY A 202 -4.92 -12.10 12.54
CA GLY A 202 -4.15 -10.90 12.84
C GLY A 202 -2.67 -11.11 13.12
N GLU A 203 -2.18 -12.29 12.76
CA GLU A 203 -0.76 -12.58 12.79
C GLU A 203 -0.06 -11.80 11.68
N VAL A 204 1.16 -11.35 11.96
CA VAL A 204 1.98 -10.58 11.02
C VAL A 204 3.21 -11.41 10.64
N PHE A 205 3.42 -11.57 9.33
CA PHE A 205 4.58 -12.25 8.77
C PHE A 205 5.40 -11.28 7.95
N GLN A 206 6.72 -11.46 7.97
CA GLN A 206 7.66 -10.74 7.12
C GLN A 206 8.47 -11.74 6.31
N SER A 207 8.59 -11.52 5.00
CA SER A 207 9.48 -12.31 4.16
C SER A 207 10.93 -12.09 4.58
N SER A 208 11.65 -13.17 4.87
CA SER A 208 13.08 -13.14 5.22
C SER A 208 13.95 -12.85 3.98
N GLY A 209 14.17 -11.55 3.73
CA GLY A 209 15.14 -11.06 2.75
C GLY A 209 14.54 -10.67 1.39
N LYS A 210 15.32 -9.88 0.62
CA LYS A 210 15.02 -9.53 -0.77
C LYS A 210 14.70 -10.81 -1.52
N LEU A 211 13.48 -10.97 -2.00
CA LEU A 211 13.17 -11.95 -3.04
C LEU A 211 13.40 -11.24 -4.38
N PRO A 212 14.62 -11.25 -4.97
CA PRO A 212 14.70 -11.08 -6.41
C PRO A 212 13.97 -12.31 -6.99
N GLY A 213 12.96 -12.09 -7.81
CA GLY A 213 12.21 -13.16 -8.46
C GLY A 213 13.16 -14.18 -9.08
N LYS A 214 13.36 -15.31 -8.41
CA LYS A 214 14.00 -16.47 -9.02
C LYS A 214 12.89 -17.23 -9.76
N PRO A 215 13.06 -17.50 -11.06
CA PRO A 215 12.08 -18.20 -11.86
C PRO A 215 12.05 -19.66 -11.41
N GLY A 216 10.97 -20.06 -10.76
CA GLY A 216 10.81 -21.44 -10.32
C GLY A 216 9.57 -21.63 -9.49
N GLN A 217 8.47 -21.98 -10.17
CA GLN A 217 7.21 -22.48 -9.64
C GLN A 217 6.28 -21.42 -9.01
N THR A 218 5.38 -20.89 -9.84
CA THR A 218 3.94 -20.63 -9.58
C THR A 218 3.38 -19.91 -10.81
N HIS A 219 2.17 -20.28 -11.21
CA HIS A 219 1.64 -19.92 -12.52
C HIS A 219 1.43 -18.41 -12.67
N SER A 220 1.79 -17.94 -13.85
CA SER A 220 1.87 -16.53 -14.18
C SER A 220 0.51 -16.02 -14.65
N SER A 221 0.01 -14.98 -13.98
CA SER A 221 -0.75 -13.93 -14.68
C SER A 221 0.09 -12.66 -14.62
N ASN A 222 0.31 -12.04 -15.78
CA ASN A 222 1.17 -10.87 -15.94
C ASN A 222 0.56 -9.64 -15.23
N VAL A 223 1.04 -9.25 -14.05
CA VAL A 223 0.91 -7.87 -13.57
C VAL A 223 2.14 -7.09 -14.05
N SER A 224 2.22 -6.90 -15.36
CA SER A 224 3.12 -5.94 -16.00
C SER A 224 2.49 -4.56 -15.88
N ALA A 225 2.63 -3.96 -14.70
CA ALA A 225 1.82 -2.91 -14.08
C ALA A 225 1.57 -1.64 -14.93
N CYS A 226 0.67 -1.74 -15.92
CA CYS A 226 0.19 -0.71 -16.86
C CYS A 226 0.90 -0.64 -18.24
N TYR A 227 2.12 -1.17 -18.44
CA TYR A 227 2.73 -1.41 -19.77
C TYR A 227 3.91 -2.40 -19.67
N LYS A 228 4.19 -3.14 -20.75
CA LYS A 228 5.26 -4.17 -20.85
C LYS A 228 6.66 -3.63 -20.51
N SER A 229 7.36 -4.24 -19.57
CA SER A 229 8.82 -4.43 -19.64
C SER A 229 9.32 -5.58 -18.74
N ASN A 230 9.66 -6.70 -19.39
CA ASN A 230 10.77 -7.64 -19.13
C ASN A 230 11.30 -7.98 -17.73
N THR A 231 10.49 -7.97 -16.68
CA THR A 231 10.81 -8.73 -15.46
C THR A 231 9.57 -9.48 -14.97
N ASN A 232 9.56 -10.79 -15.16
CA ASN A 232 8.56 -11.71 -14.62
C ASN A 232 8.55 -11.58 -13.09
N THR A 233 7.63 -10.77 -12.56
CA THR A 233 7.41 -10.69 -11.12
C THR A 233 6.33 -11.73 -10.77
N PRO A 234 6.61 -12.71 -9.91
CA PRO A 234 5.63 -13.71 -9.54
C PRO A 234 4.50 -13.08 -8.73
N ILE A 235 3.26 -13.36 -9.14
CA ILE A 235 2.10 -13.32 -8.25
C ILE A 235 2.10 -14.69 -7.58
N ILE A 236 2.04 -14.75 -6.25
CA ILE A 236 1.77 -16.02 -5.59
C ILE A 236 0.30 -16.35 -5.83
N GLY A 237 0.06 -17.33 -6.70
CA GLY A 237 -1.26 -17.76 -7.09
C GLY A 237 -1.20 -18.84 -8.17
N GLN A 238 -0.75 -20.03 -7.79
CA GLN A 238 -1.33 -21.35 -8.13
C GLN A 238 -0.78 -22.41 -7.20
#